data_AF-S6TX47-F1
#
_entry.id   AF-S6TX47-F1
#
_cell.length_a   1.000
_cell.length_b   1.000
_cell.length_c   1.000
_cell.angle_alpha   90.00
_cell.angle_beta   90.00
_cell.angle_gamma   90.00
#
_symmetry.space_group_name_H-M   'P 1'
#
loop_
_entity.id
_entity.type
_entity.pdbx_description
1 polymer ?
#
loop_
_entity_poly.entity_id
_entity_poly.type
_entity_poly.pdbx_seq_one_letter_code
_entity_poly.pdbx_strand_id
1 'polypeptide(L)'
;MRNKSLMDRVRLLGRSAIDIVAVLGRSGLFLVHALLGRGGAGSSFQLLVKQLYSVGVMSLVIIVVSGMFIGMVLALQGFSILAKYGSEQAVGQMVALTLLRELGPVVTALLFAGRAGSALTAEIG
;
A
#
# COMPACT_ATOMS: atom_id res chain seq x y z
N MET A 1 11.66 -45.06 -2.79
CA MET A 1 11.40 -43.70 -3.33
C MET A 1 9.95 -43.65 -3.80
N ARG A 2 9.02 -43.32 -2.90
CA ARG A 2 7.57 -43.50 -3.09
C ARG A 2 7.01 -42.30 -3.86
N ASN A 3 6.59 -42.55 -5.10
CA ASN A 3 6.05 -41.58 -6.04
C ASN A 3 4.88 -40.83 -5.37
N LYS A 4 5.00 -39.50 -5.14
CA LYS A 4 3.89 -38.66 -4.64
C LYS A 4 2.78 -38.72 -5.68
N SER A 5 1.76 -39.53 -5.41
CA SER A 5 0.67 -39.84 -6.33
C SER A 5 -0.04 -38.56 -6.74
N LEU A 6 -0.44 -38.45 -8.01
CA LEU A 6 -1.24 -37.32 -8.54
C LEU A 6 -2.43 -36.96 -7.63
N MET A 7 -3.00 -37.95 -6.94
CA MET A 7 -4.07 -37.76 -5.94
C MET A 7 -3.64 -36.90 -4.75
N ASP A 8 -2.41 -37.02 -4.25
CA ASP A 8 -1.93 -36.21 -3.12
C ASP A 8 -1.75 -34.74 -3.52
N ARG A 9 -1.34 -34.49 -4.77
CA ARG A 9 -1.23 -33.13 -5.31
C ARG A 9 -2.60 -32.47 -5.45
N VAL A 10 -3.60 -33.21 -5.94
CA VAL A 10 -4.99 -32.72 -6.03
C VAL A 10 -5.58 -32.45 -4.64
N ARG A 11 -5.31 -33.33 -3.66
CA ARG A 11 -5.74 -33.12 -2.26
C ARG A 11 -5.08 -31.91 -1.62
N LEU A 12 -3.78 -31.72 -1.82
CA LEU A 12 -3.06 -30.54 -1.32
C LEU A 12 -3.60 -29.26 -1.95
N LEU A 13 -3.86 -29.26 -3.26
CA LEU A 13 -4.39 -28.10 -3.96
C LEU A 13 -5.83 -27.78 -3.52
N GLY A 14 -6.66 -28.80 -3.34
CA GLY A 14 -8.02 -28.66 -2.81
C GLY A 14 -8.03 -28.10 -1.39
N ARG A 15 -7.14 -28.60 -0.51
CA ARG A 15 -6.99 -28.09 0.85
C ARG A 15 -6.53 -26.62 0.85
N SER A 16 -5.50 -26.28 0.08
CA SER A 16 -5.02 -24.89 -0.02
C SER A 16 -6.08 -23.94 -0.57
N ALA A 17 -6.87 -24.36 -1.56
CA ALA A 17 -7.95 -23.55 -2.11
C ALA A 17 -9.04 -23.26 -1.06
N ILE A 18 -9.47 -24.30 -0.32
CA ILE A 18 -10.45 -24.14 0.75
C ILE A 18 -9.87 -23.26 1.88
N ASP A 19 -8.61 -23.44 2.25
CA ASP A 19 -7.95 -22.64 3.28
C ASP A 19 -7.88 -21.16 2.88
N ILE A 20 -7.55 -20.84 1.62
CA ILE A 20 -7.53 -19.45 1.12
C ILE A 20 -8.92 -18.81 1.21
N VAL A 21 -9.97 -19.52 0.77
CA VAL A 21 -11.35 -19.03 0.84
C VAL A 21 -11.80 -18.86 2.30
N ALA A 22 -11.44 -19.79 3.18
CA ALA A 22 -11.76 -19.72 4.60
C ALA A 22 -11.01 -18.58 5.31
N VAL A 23 -9.76 -18.28 4.94
CA VAL A 23 -9.00 -17.12 5.46
C VAL A 23 -9.65 -15.82 4.99
N LEU A 24 -9.95 -15.70 3.69
CA LEU A 24 -10.64 -14.53 3.14
C LEU A 24 -12.00 -14.29 3.83
N GLY A 25 -12.78 -15.34 4.02
CA GLY A 25 -14.07 -15.27 4.73
C GLY A 25 -13.94 -14.81 6.18
N ARG A 26 -12.99 -15.36 6.93
CA ARG A 26 -12.72 -14.94 8.31
C ARG A 26 -12.27 -13.49 8.41
N SER A 27 -11.35 -13.05 7.56
CA SER A 27 -10.89 -11.66 7.52
C SER A 27 -12.01 -10.70 7.13
N GLY A 28 -12.87 -11.09 6.17
CA GLY A 28 -14.03 -10.28 5.78
C GLY A 28 -15.05 -10.13 6.91
N LEU A 29 -15.38 -11.23 7.60
CA LEU A 29 -16.28 -11.17 8.76
C LEU A 29 -15.68 -10.36 9.92
N PHE A 30 -14.37 -10.47 10.16
CA PHE A 30 -13.67 -9.67 11.17
C PHE A 30 -13.76 -8.17 10.84
N LEU A 31 -13.53 -7.77 9.58
CA LEU A 31 -13.63 -6.38 9.14
C LEU A 31 -15.05 -5.82 9.36
N VAL A 32 -16.08 -6.60 8.99
CA VAL A 32 -17.49 -6.19 9.17
C VAL A 32 -17.82 -5.99 10.65
N HIS A 33 -17.39 -6.92 11.53
CA HIS A 33 -17.59 -6.78 12.97
C HIS A 33 -16.81 -5.60 13.57
N ALA A 34 -15.60 -5.34 13.09
CA ALA A 34 -14.78 -4.20 13.55
C ALA A 34 -15.41 -2.85 13.16
N LEU A 35 -16.03 -2.76 11.98
CA LEU A 35 -16.68 -1.53 11.50
C LEU A 35 -18.08 -1.30 12.10
N LEU A 36 -18.90 -2.36 12.24
CA LEU A 36 -20.29 -2.26 12.71
C LEU A 36 -20.45 -2.48 14.22
N GLY A 37 -19.42 -2.97 14.91
CA GLY A 37 -19.42 -3.11 16.36
C GLY A 37 -19.60 -1.76 17.04
N ARG A 38 -20.52 -1.67 18.02
CA ARG A 38 -20.70 -0.46 18.84
C ARG A 38 -19.42 -0.18 19.64
N GLY A 39 -18.59 0.72 19.12
CA GLY A 39 -17.42 1.26 19.82
C GLY A 39 -17.86 2.06 21.04
N GLY A 40 -17.33 1.73 22.22
CA GLY A 40 -17.58 2.45 23.47
C GLY A 40 -17.22 3.93 23.33
N ALA A 41 -18.24 4.79 23.32
CA ALA A 41 -18.17 6.18 22.89
C ALA A 41 -17.31 7.15 23.74
N GLY A 42 -16.64 6.67 24.79
CA GLY A 42 -15.91 7.54 25.73
C GLY A 42 -14.41 7.74 25.45
N SER A 43 -13.71 6.76 24.86
CA SER A 43 -12.23 6.77 24.73
C SER A 43 -11.73 6.68 23.27
N SER A 44 -12.63 6.50 22.31
CA SER A 44 -12.28 6.25 20.89
C SER A 44 -11.46 7.37 20.25
N PHE A 45 -11.65 8.64 20.66
CA PHE A 45 -10.95 9.76 20.04
C PHE A 45 -9.45 9.79 20.38
N GLN A 46 -9.08 9.54 21.65
CA GLN A 46 -7.68 9.50 22.07
C GLN A 46 -6.93 8.34 21.39
N LEU A 47 -7.59 7.19 21.24
CA LEU A 47 -7.08 6.03 20.51
C LEU A 47 -6.88 6.34 19.02
N LEU A 48 -7.84 7.02 18.40
CA LEU A 48 -7.75 7.48 17.01
C LEU A 48 -6.54 8.40 16.79
N VAL A 49 -6.33 9.39 17.67
CA VAL A 49 -5.18 10.30 17.56
C VAL A 49 -3.87 9.55 17.70
N LYS A 50 -3.78 8.62 18.66
CA LYS A 50 -2.57 7.78 18.84
C LYS A 50 -2.28 6.95 17.59
N GLN A 51 -3.30 6.33 16.99
CA GLN A 51 -3.13 5.55 15.76
C GLN A 51 -2.80 6.42 14.56
N LEU A 52 -3.41 7.60 14.42
CA LEU A 52 -3.09 8.55 13.35
C LEU A 52 -1.63 9.04 13.43
N TYR A 53 -1.11 9.26 14.63
CA TYR A 53 0.30 9.62 14.84
C TYR A 53 1.24 8.47 14.44
N SER A 54 0.96 7.25 14.93
CA SER A 54 1.79 6.07 14.64
C SER A 54 1.81 5.71 13.15
N VAL A 55 0.63 5.72 12.51
CA VAL A 55 0.44 5.31 11.12
C VAL A 55 0.79 6.44 10.15
N GLY A 56 0.33 7.67 10.41
CA GLY A 56 0.49 8.81 9.52
C GLY A 56 1.84 9.51 9.69
N VAL A 57 2.07 10.11 10.87
CA VAL A 57 3.22 11.00 11.09
C VAL A 57 4.55 10.26 10.93
N MET A 58 4.66 9.06 11.49
CA MET A 58 5.90 8.28 11.33
C MET A 58 6.15 7.81 9.88
N SER A 59 5.13 7.76 9.02
CA SER A 59 5.29 7.42 7.60
C SER A 59 5.58 8.64 6.71
N LEU A 60 5.40 9.85 7.24
CA LEU A 60 5.55 11.09 6.47
C LEU A 60 6.99 11.31 5.99
N VAL A 61 7.97 10.95 6.82
CA VAL A 61 9.40 11.10 6.49
C VAL A 61 9.77 10.34 5.23
N ILE A 62 9.36 9.06 5.12
CA ILE A 62 9.68 8.24 3.95
C ILE A 62 8.97 8.75 2.69
N ILE A 63 7.72 9.22 2.80
CA ILE A 63 6.95 9.71 1.65
C ILE A 63 7.56 11.00 1.11
N VAL A 64 7.93 11.94 1.98
CA VAL A 64 8.53 13.22 1.57
C VAL A 64 9.90 13.00 0.93
N VAL A 65 10.76 12.20 1.55
CA VAL A 65 12.11 11.94 1.04
C VAL A 65 12.04 11.20 -0.31
N SER A 66 11.25 10.13 -0.40
CA SER A 66 11.08 9.40 -1.67
C SER A 66 10.43 10.25 -2.75
N GLY A 67 9.38 11.00 -2.42
CA GLY A 67 8.69 11.89 -3.37
C GLY A 67 9.60 12.98 -3.93
N MET A 68 10.47 13.54 -3.08
CA MET A 68 11.48 14.53 -3.51
C MET A 68 12.45 13.93 -4.52
N PHE A 69 13.03 12.76 -4.24
CA PHE A 69 13.96 12.10 -5.16
C PHE A 69 13.29 11.70 -6.46
N ILE A 70 12.07 11.15 -6.41
CA ILE A 70 11.32 10.75 -7.61
C ILE A 70 11.00 11.99 -8.46
N GLY A 71 10.57 13.09 -7.84
CA GLY A 71 10.29 14.35 -8.55
C GLY A 71 11.54 14.92 -9.24
N MET A 72 12.69 14.94 -8.56
CA MET A 72 13.96 15.39 -9.16
C MET A 72 14.36 14.53 -10.36
N VAL A 73 14.26 13.20 -10.23
CA VAL A 73 14.59 12.26 -11.29
C VAL A 73 13.65 12.41 -12.49
N LEU A 74 12.35 12.59 -12.27
CA LEU A 74 11.37 12.84 -13.33
C LEU A 74 11.60 14.17 -14.03
N ALA A 75 11.95 15.24 -13.31
CA ALA A 75 12.24 16.53 -13.91
C ALA A 75 13.45 16.46 -14.84
N LEU A 76 14.54 15.82 -14.40
CA LEU A 76 15.77 15.66 -15.20
C LEU A 76 15.53 14.80 -16.45
N GLN A 77 14.78 13.70 -16.31
CA GLN A 77 14.43 12.84 -17.46
C GLN A 77 13.46 13.55 -18.40
N GLY A 78 12.44 14.21 -17.86
CA GLY A 78 11.43 14.93 -18.63
C GLY A 78 12.03 16.08 -19.44
N PHE A 79 12.98 16.81 -18.86
CA PHE A 79 13.74 17.83 -19.57
C PHE A 79 14.52 17.24 -20.76
N SER A 80 15.26 16.16 -20.54
CA SER A 80 16.06 15.50 -21.58
C SER A 80 15.21 14.97 -22.75
N ILE A 81 13.95 14.61 -22.49
CA ILE A 81 13.00 14.17 -23.52
C ILE A 81 12.45 15.38 -24.27
N LEU A 82 11.90 16.37 -23.58
CA LEU A 82 11.23 17.53 -24.20
C LEU A 82 12.20 18.49 -24.89
N ALA A 83 13.46 18.58 -24.44
CA ALA A 83 14.50 19.34 -25.11
C ALA A 83 14.74 18.84 -26.54
N LYS A 84 14.64 17.53 -26.78
CA LYS A 84 14.78 16.93 -28.12
C LYS A 84 13.64 17.32 -29.08
N TYR A 85 12.48 17.67 -28.52
CA TYR A 85 11.30 18.11 -29.28
C TYR A 85 11.16 19.63 -29.30
N GLY A 86 12.12 20.38 -28.74
CA GLY A 86 12.08 21.85 -28.67
C GLY A 86 11.01 22.42 -27.74
N SER A 87 10.46 21.62 -26.81
CA SER A 87 9.31 21.99 -25.97
C SER A 87 9.66 22.01 -24.47
N GLU A 88 10.80 22.58 -24.11
CA GLU A 88 11.33 22.60 -22.73
C GLU A 88 10.37 23.27 -21.72
N GLN A 89 9.55 24.22 -22.17
CA GLN A 89 8.56 24.90 -21.33
C GLN A 89 7.45 23.97 -20.82
N ALA A 90 7.18 22.85 -21.51
CA ALA A 90 6.12 21.91 -21.13
C ALA A 90 6.58 20.90 -20.06
N VAL A 91 7.85 20.91 -19.64
CA VAL A 91 8.40 19.97 -18.64
C VAL A 91 7.65 20.07 -17.31
N GLY A 92 7.35 21.29 -16.85
CA GLY A 92 6.61 21.50 -15.61
C GLY A 92 5.20 20.92 -15.64
N GLN A 93 4.48 21.10 -16.75
CA GLN A 93 3.13 20.53 -16.93
C GLN A 93 3.17 19.00 -16.99
N MET A 94 4.13 18.43 -17.71
CA MET A 94 4.29 16.99 -17.81
C MET A 94 4.57 16.37 -16.44
N VAL A 95 5.54 16.90 -15.69
CA VAL A 95 5.88 16.40 -14.36
C VAL A 95 4.69 16.52 -13.39
N ALA A 96 3.99 17.65 -13.39
CA ALA A 96 2.84 17.86 -12.51
C ALA A 96 1.69 16.88 -12.81
N LEU A 97 1.35 16.68 -14.09
CA LEU A 97 0.28 15.76 -14.50
C LEU A 97 0.61 14.31 -14.16
N THR A 98 1.84 13.87 -14.45
CA THR A 98 2.28 12.50 -14.17
C THR A 98 2.32 12.21 -12.66
N LEU A 99 2.80 13.16 -11.84
CA LEU A 99 2.80 13.01 -10.39
C LEU A 99 1.38 12.99 -9.82
N LEU A 100 0.49 13.88 -10.25
CA LEU A 100 -0.85 13.97 -9.67
C LEU A 100 -1.75 12.80 -10.07
N ARG A 101 -1.62 12.27 -11.29
CA ARG A 101 -2.54 11.24 -11.81
C ARG A 101 -2.05 9.81 -11.61
N GLU A 102 -0.75 9.59 -11.70
CA GLU A 102 -0.21 8.23 -11.77
C GLU A 102 0.70 7.96 -10.58
N LEU A 103 1.84 8.63 -10.55
CA LEU A 103 2.93 8.24 -9.68
C LEU A 103 2.70 8.63 -8.22
N GLY A 104 2.09 9.78 -7.95
CA GLY A 104 1.81 10.25 -6.59
C GLY A 104 0.96 9.25 -5.80
N PRO A 105 -0.25 8.88 -6.28
CA PRO A 105 -1.10 7.91 -5.59
C PRO A 105 -0.45 6.52 -5.48
N VAL A 106 0.14 6.02 -6.57
CA VAL A 106 0.70 4.66 -6.60
C VAL A 106 1.91 4.53 -5.67
N VAL A 107 2.88 5.45 -5.77
CA VAL A 107 4.09 5.41 -4.94
C VAL A 107 3.74 5.62 -3.47
N THR A 108 2.86 6.58 -3.16
CA THR A 108 2.44 6.82 -1.77
C THR A 108 1.76 5.60 -1.18
N ALA A 109 0.85 4.94 -1.94
CA ALA A 109 0.16 3.73 -1.48
C ALA A 109 1.14 2.56 -1.24
N LEU A 110 2.11 2.35 -2.12
CA LEU A 110 3.11 1.30 -1.97
C LEU A 110 4.03 1.53 -0.76
N LEU A 111 4.54 2.76 -0.60
CA LEU A 111 5.40 3.12 0.54
C LEU A 111 4.63 3.05 1.86
N PHE A 112 3.38 3.51 1.86
CA PHE A 112 2.50 3.44 3.02
C PHE A 112 2.19 1.99 3.40
N ALA A 113 1.81 1.14 2.44
CA ALA A 113 1.54 -0.27 2.68
C ALA A 113 2.77 -1.00 3.25
N GLY A 114 3.97 -0.69 2.72
CA GLY A 114 5.22 -1.27 3.21
C GLY A 114 5.53 -0.89 4.66
N ARG A 115 5.53 0.41 4.99
CA ARG A 115 5.93 0.84 6.34
C ARG A 115 4.80 0.70 7.35
N ALA A 116 3.62 1.27 7.06
CA ALA A 116 2.51 1.27 7.99
C ALA A 116 1.83 -0.11 8.08
N GLY A 117 1.70 -0.82 6.96
CA GLY A 117 1.08 -2.16 6.96
C GLY A 117 1.90 -3.18 7.75
N SER A 118 3.23 -3.18 7.59
CA SER A 118 4.11 -4.04 8.39
C SER A 118 4.11 -3.66 9.87
N ALA A 119 4.11 -2.37 10.21
CA ALA A 119 4.03 -1.91 11.59
C ALA A 119 2.70 -2.33 12.26
N LEU A 120 1.57 -2.19 11.56
CA LEU A 120 0.27 -2.62 12.07
C LEU A 120 0.19 -4.14 12.28
N THR A 121 0.80 -4.91 11.37
CA THR A 121 0.84 -6.37 11.50
C THR A 121 1.70 -6.80 12.69
N ALA A 122 2.81 -6.11 12.94
CA ALA A 122 3.70 -6.37 14.08
C ALA A 122 3.16 -5.85 15.42
N GLU A 123 2.21 -4.89 15.41
CA GLU A 123 1.56 -4.41 16.64
C GLU A 123 0.42 -5.35 17.08
N ILE A 124 -0.29 -5.95 16.13
CA ILE A 124 -1.45 -6.83 16.39
C ILE A 124 -1.03 -8.30 16.56
N GLY A 125 -0.06 -8.77 15.77
CA GLY A 125 0.42 -10.15 15.77
C GLY A 125 1.50 -10.40 16.82
#